data_AF-A0A521PZS6-F1
#
_entry.id   AF-A0A521PZS6-F1
#
_cell.length_a   1.000
_cell.length_b   1.000
_cell.length_c   1.000
_cell.angle_alpha   90.00
_cell.angle_beta   90.00
_cell.angle_gamma   90.00
#
_symmetry.space_group_name_H-M   'P 1'
#
loop_
_entity.id
_entity.type
_entity.pdbx_description
1 polymer ?
#
loop_
_entity_poly.entity_id
_entity_poly.type
_entity_poly.pdbx_seq_one_letter_code
_entity_poly.pdbx_strand_id
1 'polypeptide(L)' 'MSFAIDNLGYSISKRVTSMEDAGFSISTNYGDMSFEPEEARAIIREVRKLLERKLAKAEAVEAKRRELAKIEGGAL' A
#
# COMPACT_ATOMS: atom_id res chain seq x y z
N MET A 1 -11.69 -2.04 -14.79
CA MET A 1 -10.40 -1.94 -14.08
C MET A 1 -10.52 -0.80 -13.09
N SER A 2 -10.21 -1.00 -11.81
CA SER A 2 -10.44 0.04 -10.78
C SER A 2 -9.27 1.01 -10.79
N PHE A 3 -9.43 2.16 -11.45
CA PHE A 3 -8.47 3.27 -11.51
C PHE A 3 -7.91 3.67 -10.12
N ALA A 4 -8.66 3.42 -9.05
CA ALA A 4 -8.24 3.69 -7.68
C ALA A 4 -7.12 2.74 -7.19
N ILE A 5 -7.14 1.48 -7.61
CA ILE A 5 -6.14 0.47 -7.22
C ILE A 5 -4.82 0.76 -7.94
N ASP A 6 -4.88 1.08 -9.24
CA ASP A 6 -3.70 1.41 -10.04
C ASP A 6 -3.00 2.69 -9.53
N ASN A 7 -3.79 3.72 -9.19
CA ASN A 7 -3.27 4.95 -8.58
C ASN A 7 -2.65 4.71 -7.19
N LEU A 8 -3.25 3.82 -6.40
CA LEU A 8 -2.71 3.44 -5.10
C LEU A 8 -1.36 2.71 -5.25
N GLY A 9 -1.28 1.75 -6.17
CA GLY A 9 -0.03 1.05 -6.48
C GLY A 9 1.07 1.99 -6.95
N TYR A 10 0.75 2.92 -7.86
CA TYR A 10 1.69 3.94 -8.33
C TYR A 10 2.18 4.87 -7.21
N SER A 11 1.26 5.34 -6.36
CA SER A 11 1.60 6.22 -5.23
C SER A 11 2.49 5.53 -4.20
N ILE A 12 2.23 4.25 -3.91
CA ILE A 12 3.05 3.44 -3.01
C ILE A 12 4.45 3.29 -3.59
N SER A 13 4.58 2.88 -4.87
CA SER A 13 5.88 2.68 -5.52
C SER A 13 6.74 3.94 -5.46
N LYS A 14 6.18 5.11 -5.81
CA LYS A 14 6.94 6.37 -5.76
C LYS A 14 7.40 6.75 -4.36
N ARG A 15 6.53 6.61 -3.36
CA ARG A 15 6.85 6.98 -1.98
C ARG A 15 7.91 6.06 -1.39
N VAL A 16 7.76 4.76 -1.63
CA VAL A 16 8.71 3.74 -1.17
C VAL A 16 10.11 4.00 -1.75
N THR A 17 10.23 4.25 -3.06
CA THR A 17 11.52 4.57 -3.69
C THR A 17 12.13 5.86 -3.13
N SER A 18 11.32 6.92 -2.94
CA SER A 18 11.84 8.16 -2.35
C SER A 18 12.40 7.96 -0.95
N MET A 19 11.80 7.08 -0.15
CA MET A 19 12.31 6.76 1.19
C MET A 19 13.61 5.95 1.12
N GLU A 20 13.78 5.10 0.10
CA GLU A 20 14.99 4.25 -0.07
C GLU A 20 16.22 5.09 -0.44
N ASP A 21 16.01 6.17 -1.20
CA ASP A 21 17.09 7.02 -1.71
C ASP A 21 17.43 8.18 -0.76
N ALA A 22 16.45 8.76 -0.08
CA ALA A 22 16.62 9.97 0.73
C ALA A 22 16.45 9.77 2.23
N GLY A 23 16.10 8.56 2.69
CA GLY A 23 15.68 8.33 4.07
C GLY A 23 14.29 8.92 4.34
N PHE A 24 13.89 8.95 5.60
CA PHE A 24 12.63 9.57 6.02
C PHE A 24 12.60 9.86 7.52
N SER A 25 11.73 10.77 7.95
CA SER A 25 11.49 11.05 9.37
C SER A 25 10.07 10.64 9.77
N ILE A 26 9.94 10.10 10.98
CA ILE A 26 8.64 9.87 11.63
C ILE A 26 8.48 10.91 12.73
N SER A 27 7.49 11.78 12.60
CA SER A 27 7.10 12.68 13.69
C SER A 27 6.38 11.92 14.79
N THR A 28 6.87 12.05 16.01
CA THR A 28 6.27 11.46 17.21
C THR A 28 5.92 12.55 18.23
N ASN A 29 5.14 12.20 19.25
CA ASN A 29 4.85 13.12 20.37
C ASN A 29 6.10 13.55 21.15
N TYR A 30 7.23 12.87 20.95
CA TYR A 30 8.52 13.13 21.60
C TYR A 30 9.52 13.84 20.69
N GLY A 31 9.12 14.17 19.45
CA GLY A 31 9.97 14.77 18.43
C GLY A 31 10.10 13.93 17.17
N ASP A 32 10.91 14.39 16.24
CA ASP A 32 11.14 13.73 14.96
C ASP A 32 12.24 12.67 15.09
N MET A 33 11.93 11.46 14.62
CA MET A 33 12.87 10.37 14.52
C MET A 33 13.29 10.22 13.05
N SER A 34 14.52 10.59 12.74
CA SER A 34 15.07 10.51 11.37
C SER A 34 15.76 9.18 11.14
N PHE A 35 15.53 8.59 9.98
CA PHE A 35 16.16 7.37 9.52
C PHE A 35 16.98 7.66 8.27
N GLU A 36 18.28 7.41 8.36
CA GLU A 36 19.20 7.52 7.22
C GLU A 36 18.90 6.42 6.19
N PRO A 37 19.26 6.59 4.90
CA PRO A 37 18.93 5.63 3.84
C PRO A 37 19.28 4.15 4.17
N GLU A 38 20.43 3.93 4.83
CA GLU A 38 20.92 2.61 5.26
C GLU A 38 19.94 1.93 6.25
N GLU A 39 19.45 2.69 7.24
CA GLU A 39 18.51 2.24 8.28
C GLU A 39 17.08 2.16 7.73
N ALA A 40 16.74 3.13 6.87
CA ALA A 40 15.46 3.25 6.24
C ALA A 40 15.14 2.03 5.36
N ARG A 41 16.12 1.46 4.64
CA ARG A 41 15.93 0.27 3.78
C ARG A 41 15.29 -0.91 4.51
N ALA A 42 15.72 -1.21 5.74
CA ALA A 42 15.16 -2.31 6.52
C ALA A 42 13.69 -2.05 6.89
N ILE A 43 13.37 -0.82 7.28
CA ILE A 43 12.01 -0.41 7.65
C ILE A 43 11.10 -0.37 6.42
N ILE A 44 11.58 0.21 5.33
CA ILE A 44 10.87 0.34 4.07
C ILE A 44 10.53 -1.05 3.51
N ARG A 45 11.43 -2.02 3.61
CA ARG A 45 11.16 -3.40 3.20
C ARG A 45 9.96 -3.98 3.94
N GLU A 46 9.87 -3.78 5.26
CA GLU A 46 8.74 -4.29 6.05
C GLU A 46 7.46 -3.49 5.79
N VAL A 47 7.55 -2.18 5.60
CA VAL A 47 6.42 -1.33 5.20
C VAL A 47 5.87 -1.75 3.83
N ARG A 48 6.75 -2.01 2.86
CA ARG A 48 6.38 -2.48 1.51
C ARG A 48 5.60 -3.79 1.60
N LYS A 49 6.12 -4.78 2.34
CA LYS A 49 5.41 -6.06 2.56
C LYS A 49 4.03 -5.86 3.20
N LEU A 50 3.91 -4.96 4.17
CA LEU A 50 2.64 -4.66 4.81
C LEU A 50 1.64 -4.04 3.81
N LEU A 51 2.08 -3.09 3.00
CA LEU A 51 1.26 -2.42 2.00
C LEU A 51 0.82 -3.38 0.90
N GLU A 52 1.71 -4.23 0.41
CA GLU A 52 1.39 -5.29 -0.57
C GLU A 52 0.33 -6.27 -0.01
N ARG A 53 0.47 -6.69 1.26
CA ARG A 53 -0.54 -7.54 1.91
C ARG A 53 -1.89 -6.85 2.04
N LYS A 54 -1.92 -5.56 2.34
CA LYS A 54 -3.17 -4.77 2.41
C LYS A 54 -3.81 -4.63 1.04
N LEU A 55 -3.00 -4.40 0.00
CA LEU A 55 -3.45 -4.34 -1.39
C LEU A 55 -4.09 -5.67 -1.81
N ALA A 56 -3.40 -6.79 -1.61
CA ALA A 56 -3.92 -8.11 -1.96
C ALA A 56 -5.24 -8.44 -1.23
N LYS A 57 -5.36 -8.04 0.05
CA LYS A 57 -6.62 -8.18 0.79
C LYS A 57 -7.74 -7.33 0.18
N ALA A 58 -7.45 -6.07 -0.18
CA ALA A 58 -8.44 -5.19 -0.80
C ALA A 58 -8.91 -5.72 -2.17
N GLU A 59 -7.98 -6.24 -2.98
CA GLU A 59 -8.29 -6.89 -4.26
C GLU A 59 -9.16 -8.12 -4.08
N ALA A 60 -8.87 -8.98 -3.10
CA ALA A 60 -9.68 -10.15 -2.81
C ALA A 60 -11.11 -9.79 -2.37
N VAL A 61 -11.27 -8.74 -1.56
CA VAL A 61 -12.59 -8.22 -1.17
C VAL A 61 -13.36 -7.69 -2.37
N GLU A 62 -12.72 -6.92 -3.25
CA GLU A 62 -13.33 -6.40 -4.47
C GLU A 62 -13.69 -7.52 -5.47
N ALA A 63 -12.85 -8.55 -5.60
CA ALA A 63 -13.14 -9.72 -6.41
C ALA A 63 -14.39 -10.46 -5.91
N LYS A 64 -14.48 -10.70 -4.60
CA LYS A 64 -15.64 -11.34 -3.97
C LYS A 64 -16.92 -10.51 -4.11
N ARG A 65 -16.84 -9.18 -3.99
CA ARG A 65 -17.98 -8.28 -4.24
C ARG A 65 -18.49 -8.38 -5.67
N ARG A 66 -17.58 -8.43 -6.65
CA ARG A 66 -17.96 -8.59 -8.07
C ARG A 66 -18.59 -9.95 -8.34
N GLU A 67 -18.13 -11.00 -7.69
CA GLU A 67 -18.70 -12.34 -7.84
C GLU A 67 -20.14 -12.40 -7.28
N LEU A 68 -20.36 -11.86 -6.07
CA LEU A 68 -21.69 -11.76 -5.47
C LEU A 68 -22.66 -10.93 -6.33
N ALA A 69 -22.21 -9.79 -6.87
CA ALA A 69 -23.03 -8.96 -7.75
C ALA A 69 -23.46 -9.66 -9.06
N LYS A 70 -22.65 -10.59 -9.57
CA LYS A 70 -23.01 -11.40 -10.75
C LYS A 70 -24.07 -12.45 -10.45
N ILE A 71 -24.09 -12.97 -9.22
CA ILE A 71 -25.08 -13.95 -8.77
C ILE A 71 -26.43 -13.24 -8.55
N GLU A 72 -26.42 -12.05 -7.97
CA GLU A 72 -27.64 -11.25 -7.74
C GLU A 72 -28.21 -10.62 -9.02
N GLY A 73 -27.36 -10.27 -9.99
CA GLY A 73 -27.80 -9.72 -11.29
C GLY A 73 -28.25 -10.75 -12.33
N GLY A 74 -28.11 -12.06 -12.06
CA GLY A 74 -28.50 -13.15 -12.95
C GLY A 74 -29.88 -13.74 -12.68
N ALA A 75 -30.62 -13.20 -11.70
CA ALA A 75 -31.96 -13.65 -11.31
C ALA A 75 -33.04 -12.64 -11.77
N LEU A 76 -33.13 -12.39 -13.08
CA LEU A 76 -34.29 -11.79 -13.74
C LEU A 76 -34.47 -12.42 -15.12
#